data_AF-A0A151SMJ5-F1
#
_entry.id   AF-A0A151SMJ5-F1
#
_cell.length_a   1.000
_cell.length_b   1.000
_cell.length_c   1.000
_cell.angle_alpha   90.00
_cell.angle_beta   90.00
_cell.angle_gamma   90.00
#
_symmetry.space_group_name_H-M   'P 1'
#
loop_
_entity.id
_entity.type
_entity.pdbx_description
1 polymer ?
#
loop_
_entity_poly.entity_id
_entity_poly.type
_entity_poly.pdbx_seq_one_letter_code
_entity_poly.pdbx_strand_id
1 'polypeptide(L)'
;MNASELERGAPRLVINYKPLNKVLKWIRYPLPNKPDLIKRLHNAIIFSKFDMKSGYYQISVKEEDRCKTAFVVPFGHYEWNVMPQGLKNAPSEFQNIMNDIFL
;
A
#
# COMPACT_ATOMS: atom_id res chain seq x y z
N MET A 1 16.36 7.27 16.94
CA MET A 1 16.09 6.26 15.90
C MET A 1 15.27 5.16 16.51
N ASN A 2 14.18 4.77 15.86
CA ASN A 2 13.42 3.60 16.29
C ASN A 2 14.16 2.30 15.89
N ALA A 3 13.79 1.16 16.48
CA ALA A 3 14.49 -0.12 16.25
C ALA A 3 14.58 -0.48 14.76
N SER A 4 13.53 -0.17 13.98
CA SER A 4 13.50 -0.42 12.54
C SER A 4 14.47 0.44 11.71
N GLU A 5 14.76 1.66 12.15
CA GLU A 5 15.75 2.53 11.50
C GLU A 5 17.17 2.06 11.81
N LEU A 6 17.40 1.51 13.00
CA LEU A 6 18.68 0.97 13.42
C LEU A 6 19.05 -0.28 12.63
N GLU A 7 18.10 -1.20 12.43
CA GLU A 7 18.30 -2.40 11.59
C GLU A 7 18.53 -2.05 10.11
N ARG A 8 17.82 -1.04 9.60
CA ARG A 8 17.90 -0.67 8.17
C ARG A 8 19.08 0.25 7.85
N GLY A 9 19.71 0.84 8.87
CA GLY A 9 20.83 1.79 8.73
C GLY A 9 20.47 3.14 8.08
N ALA A 10 19.18 3.41 7.81
CA ALA A 10 18.74 4.62 7.12
C ALA A 10 17.35 5.08 7.60
N PRO A 11 17.15 6.40 7.83
CA PRO A 11 15.88 6.96 8.26
C PRO A 11 14.78 6.71 7.23
N ARG A 12 13.53 6.58 7.69
CA ARG A 12 12.36 6.36 6.83
C ARG A 12 11.50 7.61 6.80
N LEU A 13 11.18 8.09 5.60
CA LEU A 13 10.17 9.13 5.44
C LEU A 13 8.81 8.57 5.85
N VAL A 14 8.18 9.19 6.85
CA VAL A 14 6.84 8.85 7.33
C VAL A 14 5.99 10.12 7.28
N ILE A 15 4.93 10.07 6.48
CA ILE A 15 4.00 11.19 6.32
C ILE A 15 2.75 10.90 7.15
N ASN A 16 2.30 11.88 7.94
CA ASN A 16 1.13 11.71 8.79
C ASN A 16 -0.18 11.93 8.00
N TYR A 17 -0.68 10.87 7.37
CA TYR A 17 -1.97 10.89 6.68
C TYR A 17 -3.18 10.66 7.60
N LYS A 18 -3.03 10.65 8.93
CA LYS A 18 -4.19 10.47 9.84
C LYS A 18 -5.34 11.45 9.58
N PRO A 19 -5.11 12.76 9.33
CA PRO A 19 -6.19 13.70 9.02
C PRO A 19 -6.89 13.35 7.69
N LEU A 20 -6.10 13.07 6.65
CA LEU A 20 -6.63 12.68 5.34
C LEU A 20 -7.45 11.38 5.43
N ASN A 21 -6.94 10.38 6.14
CA ASN A 21 -7.59 9.08 6.31
C ASN A 21 -8.94 9.15 7.03
N LYS A 22 -9.20 10.21 7.81
CA LYS A 22 -10.51 10.44 8.45
C LYS A 22 -11.56 10.90 7.45
N VAL A 23 -11.18 11.72 6.47
CA VAL A 23 -12.10 12.28 5.47
C VAL A 23 -12.24 11.40 4.23
N LEU A 24 -11.27 10.51 3.97
CA LEU A 24 -11.33 9.58 2.84
C LEU A 24 -12.50 8.59 2.99
N LYS A 25 -13.30 8.51 1.92
CA LYS A 25 -14.28 7.43 1.73
C LYS A 25 -13.53 6.10 1.71
N TRP A 26 -13.99 5.18 2.55
CA TRP A 26 -13.35 3.87 2.66
C TRP A 26 -13.70 3.00 1.47
N ILE A 27 -12.68 2.47 0.79
CA ILE A 27 -12.84 1.44 -0.23
C ILE A 27 -12.78 0.09 0.48
N ARG A 28 -13.92 -0.61 0.55
CA ARG A 28 -14.01 -1.94 1.16
C ARG A 28 -13.82 -2.98 0.08
N TYR A 29 -12.59 -3.48 -0.05
CA TYR A 29 -12.32 -4.64 -0.89
C TYR A 29 -12.54 -5.93 -0.07
N PRO A 30 -13.38 -6.88 -0.54
CA PRO A 30 -13.62 -8.13 0.18
C PRO A 30 -12.39 -9.03 0.07
N LEU A 31 -11.69 -9.24 1.19
CA LEU A 31 -10.61 -10.20 1.26
C LEU A 31 -11.17 -11.63 1.40
N PRO A 32 -10.66 -12.61 0.64
CA PRO A 32 -11.08 -14.00 0.80
C PRO A 32 -10.69 -14.53 2.18
N ASN A 33 -11.52 -15.43 2.71
CA ASN A 33 -11.27 -16.03 4.01
C ASN A 33 -10.05 -16.96 3.96
N LYS A 34 -9.24 -16.98 5.03
CA LYS A 34 -8.03 -17.81 5.13
C LYS A 34 -8.26 -19.31 4.84
N PRO A 35 -9.26 -20.00 5.43
CA PRO A 35 -9.53 -21.40 5.10
C PRO A 35 -9.87 -21.63 3.63
N ASP A 36 -10.56 -20.68 2.97
CA ASP A 36 -10.90 -20.83 1.55
C ASP A 36 -9.67 -20.70 0.66
N LEU A 37 -8.75 -19.79 0.99
CA LEU A 37 -7.43 -19.69 0.35
C LEU A 37 -6.63 -21.00 0.50
N ILE A 38 -6.61 -21.61 1.68
CA ILE A 38 -5.87 -22.87 1.92
C ILE A 38 -6.50 -24.03 1.14
N LYS A 39 -7.83 -24.11 1.07
CA LYS A 39 -8.52 -25.13 0.27
C LYS A 39 -8.15 -25.07 -1.20
N ARG A 40 -7.97 -23.87 -1.78
CA ARG A 40 -7.51 -23.70 -3.17
C ARG A 40 -6.13 -24.29 -3.43
N LEU A 41 -5.29 -24.36 -2.39
CA LEU A 41 -3.92 -24.85 -2.46
C LEU A 41 -3.79 -26.37 -2.19
N HIS A 42 -4.87 -27.05 -1.77
CA HIS A 42 -4.83 -28.42 -1.23
C HIS A 42 -4.20 -29.46 -2.17
N ASN A 43 -4.37 -29.30 -3.49
CA ASN A 43 -3.86 -30.27 -4.48
C ASN A 43 -2.52 -29.86 -5.10
N ALA A 44 -1.94 -28.73 -4.68
CA ALA A 44 -0.66 -28.26 -5.21
C ALA A 44 0.52 -28.93 -4.48
N ILE A 45 1.52 -29.35 -5.23
CA ILE A 45 2.72 -30.05 -4.72
C ILE A 45 3.91 -29.08 -4.60
N ILE A 46 3.95 -28.07 -5.47
CA ILE A 46 5.02 -27.07 -5.53
C ILE A 46 4.41 -25.69 -5.32
N PHE A 47 5.04 -24.90 -4.43
CA PHE A 47 4.63 -23.54 -4.11
C PHE A 47 5.75 -22.56 -4.45
N SER A 48 5.39 -21.46 -5.10
CA SER A 48 6.27 -20.30 -5.28
C SER A 48 5.61 -19.08 -4.62
N LYS A 49 6.43 -18.23 -4.01
CA LYS A 49 6.00 -16.98 -3.40
C LYS A 49 6.75 -15.84 -4.05
N PHE A 50 6.00 -14.86 -4.52
CA PHE A 50 6.53 -13.61 -5.03
C PHE A 50 6.26 -12.50 -4.02
N ASP A 51 7.28 -11.68 -3.74
CA ASP A 51 7.14 -10.50 -2.92
C ASP A 51 7.20 -9.26 -3.81
N MET A 52 6.11 -8.47 -3.84
CA MET A 52 6.10 -7.19 -4.54
C MET A 52 6.73 -6.12 -3.66
N LYS A 53 8.07 -6.05 -3.71
CA LYS A 53 8.84 -5.07 -2.95
C LYS A 53 8.35 -3.66 -3.26
N SER A 54 8.00 -2.92 -2.21
CA SER A 54 7.48 -1.55 -2.34
C SER A 54 6.23 -1.42 -3.24
N GLY A 55 5.37 -2.45 -3.27
CA GLY A 55 4.24 -2.56 -4.20
C GLY A 55 3.31 -1.34 -4.27
N TYR A 56 3.11 -0.60 -3.17
CA TYR A 56 2.29 0.62 -3.22
C TYR A 56 2.88 1.70 -4.14
N TYR A 57 4.21 1.87 -4.16
CA TYR A 57 4.85 2.87 -5.03
C TYR A 57 4.80 2.51 -6.52
N GLN A 58 4.30 1.32 -6.87
CA GLN A 58 4.08 0.92 -8.26
C GLN A 58 2.69 1.32 -8.77
N ILE A 59 1.76 1.66 -7.86
CA ILE A 59 0.40 2.06 -8.21
C ILE A 59 0.38 3.58 -8.45
N SER A 60 -0.07 4.00 -9.63
CA SER A 60 -0.22 5.43 -9.93
C SER A 60 -1.42 6.03 -9.18
N VAL A 61 -1.25 7.26 -8.69
CA VAL A 61 -2.36 8.07 -8.17
C VAL A 61 -2.95 8.86 -9.33
N LYS A 62 -4.28 8.87 -9.43
CA LYS A 62 -5.01 9.68 -10.41
C LYS A 62 -4.57 11.13 -10.30
N GLU A 63 -4.38 11.78 -11.44
CA GLU A 63 -3.84 13.14 -11.51
C GLU A 63 -4.66 14.15 -10.68
N GLU A 64 -5.98 14.03 -10.72
CA GLU A 64 -6.92 14.83 -9.90
C GLU A 64 -6.80 14.61 -8.39
N ASP A 65 -6.23 13.49 -7.95
CA ASP A 65 -6.10 13.09 -6.55
C ASP A 65 -4.69 13.33 -5.98
N ARG A 66 -3.69 13.66 -6.81
CA ARG A 66 -2.29 13.83 -6.38
C ARG A 66 -2.14 14.90 -5.31
N CYS A 67 -2.84 16.02 -5.46
CA CYS A 67 -2.83 17.13 -4.51
C CYS A 67 -3.29 16.71 -3.10
N LYS A 68 -4.12 15.67 -2.97
CA LYS A 68 -4.57 15.14 -1.68
C LYS A 68 -3.46 14.42 -0.92
N THR A 69 -2.44 13.96 -1.63
CA THR A 69 -1.24 13.30 -1.08
C THR A 69 -0.11 14.27 -0.78
N ALA A 70 -0.37 15.57 -0.86
CA ALA A 70 0.62 16.59 -0.60
C ALA A 70 1.20 16.50 0.82
N PHE A 71 2.49 16.78 0.93
CA PHE A 71 3.23 16.84 2.18
C PHE A 71 4.27 17.96 2.17
N VAL A 72 4.58 18.46 3.37
CA VAL A 72 5.55 19.53 3.57
C VAL A 72 6.81 18.95 4.20
N VAL A 73 7.95 19.36 3.67
CA VAL A 73 9.27 19.19 4.28
C VAL A 73 9.91 20.58 4.47
N PRO A 74 10.95 20.74 5.30
CA PRO A 74 11.59 22.05 5.51
C PRO A 74 12.05 22.76 4.23
N PHE A 75 12.28 21.99 3.16
CA PHE A 75 12.81 22.47 1.88
C PHE A 75 11.76 22.59 0.77
N GLY A 76 10.47 22.39 1.07
CA GLY A 76 9.43 22.58 0.06
C GLY A 76 8.15 21.77 0.29
N HIS A 77 7.25 21.90 -0.68
CA HIS A 77 5.97 21.22 -0.74
C HIS A 77 5.99 20.24 -1.92
N TYR A 78 5.63 18.98 -1.65
CA TYR A 78 5.70 17.90 -2.61
C TYR A 78 4.40 17.10 -2.60
N GLU A 79 4.10 16.45 -3.71
CA GLU A 79 2.97 15.53 -3.85
C GLU A 79 3.43 14.21 -4.46
N TRP A 80 2.62 13.17 -4.28
CA TRP A 80 2.95 11.85 -4.81
C TRP A 80 2.24 11.58 -6.14
N ASN A 81 3.02 11.13 -7.13
CA ASN A 81 2.50 10.57 -8.38
C ASN A 81 2.05 9.11 -8.24
N VAL A 82 2.55 8.43 -7.21
CA VAL A 82 2.33 7.01 -6.92
C VAL A 82 1.79 6.85 -5.51
N MET A 83 1.15 5.74 -5.20
CA MET A 83 0.44 5.58 -3.94
C MET A 83 1.40 5.59 -2.74
N PRO A 84 1.33 6.58 -1.84
CA PRO A 84 2.22 6.65 -0.71
C PRO A 84 1.83 5.66 0.39
N GLN A 85 2.82 5.26 1.18
CA GLN A 85 2.59 4.49 2.41
C GLN A 85 1.79 5.33 3.42
N GLY A 86 0.82 4.69 4.08
CA GLY A 86 0.04 5.29 5.16
C GLY A 86 -1.37 5.76 4.76
N LEU A 87 -1.77 5.66 3.49
CA LEU A 87 -3.15 5.89 3.07
C LEU A 87 -4.06 4.73 3.50
N LYS A 88 -5.26 5.06 3.99
CA LYS A 88 -6.27 4.10 4.45
C LYS A 88 -6.70 3.10 3.37
N ASN A 89 -6.81 3.55 2.12
CA ASN A 89 -7.32 2.74 1.02
C ASN A 89 -6.22 1.95 0.30
N ALA A 90 -4.93 2.20 0.60
CA ALA A 90 -3.83 1.58 -0.14
C ALA A 90 -3.85 0.05 -0.16
N PRO A 91 -4.10 -0.65 0.96
CA PRO A 91 -4.17 -2.11 0.96
C PRO A 91 -5.33 -2.65 0.12
N SER A 92 -6.48 -1.98 0.15
CA SER A 92 -7.68 -2.40 -0.57
C SER A 92 -7.54 -2.23 -2.08
N GLU A 93 -6.98 -1.10 -2.52
CA GLU A 93 -6.66 -0.86 -3.93
C GLU A 93 -5.57 -1.83 -4.41
N PHE A 94 -4.54 -2.06 -3.60
CA PHE A 94 -3.49 -3.03 -3.94
C PHE A 94 -4.07 -4.43 -4.13
N GLN A 95 -4.96 -4.89 -3.24
CA GLN A 95 -5.63 -6.17 -3.41
C GLN A 95 -6.52 -6.22 -4.66
N ASN A 96 -7.25 -5.14 -4.95
CA ASN A 96 -8.08 -5.06 -6.15
C ASN A 96 -7.26 -5.24 -7.42
N ILE A 97 -6.13 -4.53 -7.52
CA ILE A 97 -5.20 -4.63 -8.65
C ILE A 97 -4.57 -6.03 -8.72
N MET A 98 -4.16 -6.60 -7.59
CA MET A 98 -3.63 -7.97 -7.55
C MET A 98 -4.64 -8.98 -8.09
N ASN A 99 -5.91 -8.82 -7.74
CA ASN A 99 -6.95 -9.71 -8.23
C ASN A 99 -7.24 -9.47 -9.72
N ASP A 100 -7.24 -8.23 -10.20
CA ASP A 100 -7.40 -7.92 -11.63
C ASP A 100 -6.27 -8.49 -12.51
N ILE A 101 -5.04 -8.55 -11.99
CA ILE A 101 -3.87 -9.06 -12.73
C ILE A 101 -3.76 -10.59 -12.66
N PHE A 102 -4.08 -11.20 -11.51
CA PHE A 102 -3.76 -12.61 -11.23
C PHE A 102 -4.97 -13.55 -11.06
N LEU A 103 -6.20 -13.05 -11.01
CA LEU A 103 -7.43 -13.85 -10.92
C LEU A 103 -8.33 -13.65 -12.14
#